data_AF-A0A7W1L210-F1
#
_entry.id   AF-A0A7W1L210-F1
#
_cell.length_a   1.000
_cell.length_b   1.000
_cell.length_c   1.000
_cell.angle_alpha   90.00
_cell.angle_beta   90.00
_cell.angle_gamma   90.00
#
_symmetry.space_group_name_H-M   'P 1'
#
loop_
_entity.id
_entity.type
_entity.pdbx_description
1 polymer ?
#
loop_
_entity_poly.entity_id
_entity_poly.type
_entity_poly.pdbx_seq_one_letter_code
_entity_poly.pdbx_strand_id
1 'polypeptide(L)'
;MKLLFDQGTPVPLRNHLPNHAIETAYEKGWSNLKNGDLLTRAESNGFDALITTDQNLPYQQDLTGRKISVVVLLTTSWPRIKNYIALVTQAIDNLQPGSYEEIPFP
;
A
#
# COMPACT_ATOMS: atom_id res chain seq x y z
N MET A 1 12.13 -1.77 2.90
CA MET A 1 11.01 -1.45 3.82
C MET A 1 10.06 -2.62 3.94
N LYS A 2 9.26 -2.68 5.00
CA LYS A 2 8.19 -3.66 5.20
C LYS A 2 6.86 -3.08 4.74
N LEU A 3 6.30 -3.64 3.67
CA LEU A 3 5.08 -3.16 3.02
C LEU A 3 3.94 -4.13 3.24
N LEU A 4 2.75 -3.59 3.54
CA LEU A 4 1.51 -4.35 3.59
C LEU A 4 0.74 -4.12 2.29
N PHE A 5 0.41 -5.19 1.58
CA PHE A 5 -0.54 -5.12 0.47
C PHE A 5 -1.95 -5.32 0.99
N ASP A 6 -2.82 -4.36 0.72
CA ASP A 6 -4.25 -4.50 0.91
C ASP A 6 -4.84 -5.60 -0.02
N GLN A 7 -6.08 -6.04 0.26
CA GLN A 7 -6.80 -7.04 -0.53
C GLN A 7 -6.94 -6.66 -2.01
N GLY A 8 -7.12 -5.37 -2.29
CA GLY A 8 -7.25 -4.86 -3.66
C GLY A 8 -5.93 -4.76 -4.43
N THR A 9 -4.79 -4.80 -3.72
CA THR A 9 -3.48 -4.59 -4.33
C THR A 9 -3.03 -5.84 -5.07
N PRO A 10 -2.69 -5.73 -6.38
CA PRO A 10 -2.27 -6.89 -7.15
C PRO A 10 -1.01 -7.54 -6.60
N VAL A 11 -1.15 -8.77 -6.08
CA VAL A 11 -0.04 -9.57 -5.53
C VAL A 11 1.18 -9.66 -6.46
N PRO A 12 1.05 -9.80 -7.80
CA PRO A 12 2.21 -9.84 -8.70
C PRO A 12 3.15 -8.63 -8.61
N LEU A 13 2.67 -7.46 -8.15
CA LEU A 13 3.50 -6.27 -7.95
C LEU A 13 4.69 -6.55 -7.02
N ARG A 14 4.55 -7.46 -6.05
CA ARG A 14 5.62 -7.80 -5.10
C ARG A 14 6.90 -8.31 -5.77
N ASN A 15 6.77 -8.94 -6.95
CA ASN A 15 7.91 -9.46 -7.70
C ASN A 15 8.78 -8.35 -8.31
N HIS A 16 8.28 -7.12 -8.32
CA HIS A 16 8.96 -5.94 -8.86
C HIS A 16 9.52 -5.03 -7.77
N LEU A 17 9.39 -5.41 -6.50
CA LEU A 17 9.83 -4.64 -5.33
C LEU A 17 10.85 -5.47 -4.52
N PRO A 18 11.97 -5.91 -5.12
CA PRO A 18 12.88 -6.89 -4.49
C PRO A 18 13.58 -6.39 -3.22
N ASN A 19 13.64 -5.06 -3.04
CA ASN A 19 14.27 -4.43 -1.87
C ASN A 19 13.30 -4.27 -0.68
N HIS A 20 12.07 -4.81 -0.78
CA HIS A 20 11.03 -4.66 0.22
C HIS A 20 10.55 -6.03 0.71
N ALA A 21 10.31 -6.13 2.02
CA ALA A 21 9.61 -7.26 2.60
C ALA A 21 8.11 -7.01 2.44
N ILE A 22 7.41 -7.88 1.71
CA ILE A 22 6.01 -7.67 1.37
C ILE A 22 5.18 -8.79 1.97
N GLU A 23 4.18 -8.42 2.74
CA GLU A 23 3.14 -9.33 3.23
C GLU A 23 1.78 -8.81 2.73
N THR A 24 0.84 -9.70 2.47
CA THR A 24 -0.52 -9.31 2.11
C THR A 24 -1.44 -9.37 3.33
N ALA A 25 -2.46 -8.51 3.37
CA ALA A 25 -3.51 -8.59 4.38
C ALA A 25 -4.22 -9.96 4.35
N TYR A 26 -4.23 -10.66 3.21
CA TYR A 26 -4.78 -12.00 3.07
C TYR A 26 -3.93 -13.04 3.81
N GLU A 27 -2.62 -13.07 3.57
CA GLU A 27 -1.67 -13.97 4.25
C GLU A 27 -1.67 -13.75 5.78
N LYS A 28 -2.01 -12.53 6.22
CA LYS A 28 -2.14 -12.19 7.65
C LYS A 28 -3.49 -12.52 8.27
N GLY A 29 -4.47 -12.96 7.49
CA GLY A 29 -5.84 -13.16 7.96
C GLY A 29 -6.55 -11.85 8.33
N TRP A 30 -6.11 -10.72 7.75
CA TRP A 30 -6.64 -9.38 8.01
C TRP A 30 -7.68 -8.93 6.98
N SER A 31 -8.11 -9.82 6.09
CA SER A 31 -9.10 -9.52 5.03
C SER A 31 -10.44 -8.96 5.54
N ASN A 32 -10.80 -9.22 6.80
CA ASN A 32 -12.05 -8.74 7.40
C ASN A 32 -11.87 -7.49 8.27
N LEU A 33 -10.66 -6.93 8.37
CA LEU A 33 -10.43 -5.70 9.11
C LEU A 33 -10.96 -4.51 8.32
N LYS A 34 -11.56 -3.55 9.04
CA LYS A 34 -11.89 -2.24 8.46
C LYS A 34 -10.61 -1.48 8.17
N ASN A 35 -10.63 -0.55 7.21
CA ASN A 35 -9.45 0.25 6.81
C ASN A 35 -8.71 0.89 7.99
N GLY A 36 -9.42 1.50 8.95
CA GLY A 36 -8.80 2.08 10.15
C GLY A 36 -8.13 1.04 11.04
N ASP A 37 -8.75 -0.12 11.24
CA ASP A 37 -8.19 -1.23 12.02
C ASP A 37 -6.99 -1.86 11.29
N LEU A 38 -7.04 -1.95 9.96
CA LEU A 38 -5.95 -2.42 9.12
C LEU A 38 -4.73 -1.51 9.24
N LEU A 39 -4.91 -0.19 9.14
CA LEU A 39 -3.84 0.80 9.34
C LEU A 39 -3.20 0.67 10.73
N THR A 40 -4.02 0.66 11.78
CA THR A 40 -3.54 0.52 13.16
C THR A 40 -2.82 -0.81 13.38
N ARG A 41 -3.34 -1.90 12.82
CA ARG A 41 -2.73 -3.23 12.92
C ARG A 41 -1.41 -3.29 12.17
N ALA A 42 -1.36 -2.72 10.95
CA ALA A 42 -0.16 -2.66 10.14
C ALA A 42 0.94 -1.88 10.86
N GLU A 43 0.64 -0.67 11.34
CA GLU A 43 1.58 0.15 12.10
C GLU A 43 2.09 -0.57 13.36
N SER A 44 1.20 -1.20 14.13
CA SER A 44 1.55 -1.96 15.33
C SER A 44 2.41 -3.22 15.03
N ASN A 45 2.40 -3.72 13.80
CA ASN A 45 3.20 -4.86 13.35
C ASN A 45 4.50 -4.43 12.62
N GLY A 46 4.85 -3.15 12.72
CA GLY A 46 6.07 -2.58 12.16
C GLY A 46 6.07 -2.51 10.63
N PHE A 47 4.90 -2.39 10.01
CA PHE A 47 4.82 -2.07 8.59
C PHE A 47 5.10 -0.58 8.38
N ASP A 48 5.99 -0.29 7.43
CA ASP A 48 6.39 1.06 7.07
C ASP A 48 5.33 1.72 6.18
N ALA A 49 4.66 0.94 5.32
CA ALA A 49 3.61 1.46 4.45
C ALA A 49 2.50 0.44 4.14
N LEU A 50 1.29 0.96 3.92
CA LEU A 50 0.16 0.26 3.31
C LEU A 50 0.07 0.63 1.82
N ILE A 51 0.11 -0.37 0.94
CA ILE A 51 -0.18 -0.21 -0.48
C ILE A 51 -1.61 -0.68 -0.73
N THR A 52 -2.47 0.21 -1.20
CA THR A 52 -3.88 -0.07 -1.47
C THR A 52 -4.32 0.43 -2.85
N THR A 53 -5.42 -0.11 -3.34
CA THR A 53 -6.15 0.41 -4.51
C THR A 53 -7.47 1.10 -4.09
N ASP A 54 -7.78 1.14 -2.79
CA ASP A 54 -8.96 1.82 -2.27
C ASP A 54 -8.71 3.33 -2.21
N GLN A 55 -9.26 4.04 -3.19
CA GLN A 55 -9.15 5.50 -3.31
C GLN A 55 -9.96 6.24 -2.24
N ASN A 56 -10.87 5.57 -1.54
CA ASN A 56 -11.69 6.21 -0.51
C ASN A 56 -11.01 6.17 0.87
N LEU A 57 -10.09 5.22 1.10
CA LEU A 57 -9.35 5.07 2.36
C LEU A 57 -8.80 6.39 2.94
N PRO A 58 -8.06 7.23 2.18
CA PRO A 58 -7.49 8.47 2.69
C PRO A 58 -8.53 9.54 3.05
N TYR A 59 -9.70 9.52 2.40
CA TYR A 59 -10.80 10.45 2.73
C TYR A 59 -11.66 9.95 3.89
N GLN A 60 -11.65 8.64 4.16
CA GLN A 60 -12.42 8.00 5.22
C GLN A 60 -11.66 7.86 6.54
N GLN A 61 -10.31 7.85 6.50
CA GLN A 61 -9.47 7.61 7.66
C GLN A 61 -8.61 8.81 7.98
N ASP A 62 -8.47 9.13 9.27
CA ASP A 62 -7.50 10.12 9.70
C ASP A 62 -6.08 9.54 9.62
N LEU A 63 -5.29 10.11 8.71
CA LEU A 63 -3.88 9.80 8.52
C LEU A 63 -2.97 10.71 9.37
N THR A 64 -3.53 11.74 10.01
CA THR A 64 -2.79 12.71 10.81
C THR A 64 -2.11 12.02 11.99
N GLY A 65 -0.79 12.20 12.10
CA GLY A 65 0.00 11.64 13.19
C GLY A 65 0.31 10.14 13.09
N ARG A 66 -0.11 9.46 12.01
CA ARG A 66 0.33 8.09 11.71
C ARG A 66 1.78 8.09 11.22
N LYS A 67 2.52 7.08 11.65
CA LYS A 67 3.89 6.78 11.19
C LYS A 67 3.88 5.89 9.96
N ILE A 68 2.85 5.04 9.83
CA ILE A 68 2.67 4.24 8.62
C ILE A 68 2.31 5.14 7.43
N SER A 69 3.04 4.98 6.34
CA SER A 69 2.76 5.68 5.09
C SER A 69 1.64 4.97 4.31
N VAL A 70 0.93 5.70 3.46
CA VAL A 70 -0.15 5.14 2.63
C VAL A 70 0.10 5.49 1.18
N VAL A 71 0.16 4.46 0.34
CA VAL A 71 0.26 4.59 -1.12
C VAL A 71 -1.00 4.05 -1.77
N VAL A 72 -1.67 4.90 -2.53
CA VAL A 72 -2.89 4.55 -3.26
C VAL A 72 -2.58 4.42 -4.74
N LEU A 73 -2.74 3.22 -5.28
CA LEU A 73 -2.70 2.99 -6.72
C LEU A 73 -4.07 3.35 -7.30
N LEU A 74 -4.15 4.37 -8.17
CA LEU A 74 -5.43 4.86 -8.72
C LEU A 74 -6.04 3.93 -9.80
N THR A 75 -5.68 2.64 -9.78
CA THR A 75 -6.31 1.59 -10.58
C THR A 75 -6.15 0.23 -9.90
N THR A 76 -7.15 -0.64 -10.05
CA THR A 76 -7.08 -2.05 -9.65
C THR A 76 -6.55 -2.96 -10.78
N SER A 77 -6.37 -2.41 -11.99
CA SER A 77 -5.99 -3.18 -13.17
C SER A 77 -4.51 -3.55 -13.15
N TRP A 78 -4.21 -4.83 -12.88
CA TRP A 78 -2.85 -5.35 -12.94
C TRP A 78 -2.17 -5.11 -14.30
N PRO A 79 -2.80 -5.38 -15.47
CA PRO A 79 -2.17 -5.08 -16.75
C PRO A 79 -1.74 -3.62 -16.91
N ARG A 80 -2.53 -2.68 -16.38
CA ARG A 80 -2.20 -1.25 -16.40
C ARG A 80 -1.04 -0.96 -15.46
N ILE A 81 -1.10 -1.41 -14.21
CA ILE A 81 0.00 -1.25 -13.24
C ILE A 81 1.32 -1.83 -13.78
N LYS A 82 1.25 -3.00 -14.42
CA LYS A 82 2.40 -3.69 -15.00
C LYS A 82 3.13 -2.85 -16.05
N ASN A 83 2.42 -2.03 -16.82
CA ASN A 83 3.03 -1.14 -17.81
C ASN A 83 3.76 0.05 -17.17
N TYR A 84 3.50 0.34 -15.89
CA TYR A 84 4.06 1.48 -15.15
C TYR A 84 4.78 1.05 -13.87
N ILE A 85 5.39 -0.14 -13.85
CA ILE A 85 6.10 -0.67 -12.67
C ILE A 85 7.21 0.26 -12.20
N ALA A 86 7.96 0.88 -13.11
CA ALA A 86 9.03 1.80 -12.76
C ALA A 86 8.50 3.01 -11.96
N LEU A 87 7.33 3.55 -12.33
CA LEU A 87 6.67 4.63 -11.60
C LEU A 87 6.32 4.19 -10.17
N VAL A 88 5.70 3.01 -10.02
CA VAL A 88 5.32 2.47 -8.71
C VAL A 88 6.54 2.20 -7.83
N THR A 89 7.59 1.63 -8.41
CA THR A 89 8.83 1.31 -7.69
C THR A 89 9.52 2.57 -7.20
N GLN A 90 9.65 3.58 -8.07
CA GLN A 90 10.26 4.86 -7.71
C GLN A 90 9.50 5.60 -6.61
N ALA A 91 8.16 5.60 -6.65
CA ALA A 91 7.34 6.18 -5.60
C ALA A 91 7.57 5.46 -4.25
N ILE A 92 7.54 4.13 -4.26
CA ILE A 92 7.77 3.32 -3.06
C ILE A 92 9.21 3.50 -2.53
N ASP A 93 10.22 3.59 -3.38
CA ASP A 93 11.63 3.78 -2.97
C ASP A 93 11.88 5.14 -2.32
N ASN A 94 11.15 6.18 -2.74
CA ASN A 94 11.30 7.55 -2.21
C ASN A 94 10.30 7.88 -1.10
N LEU A 95 9.49 6.91 -0.68
CA LEU A 95 8.41 7.11 0.28
C LEU A 95 8.95 7.64 1.61
N GLN A 96 8.36 8.73 2.09
CA GLN A 96 8.72 9.31 3.38
C GLN A 96 7.87 8.67 4.51
N PRO A 97 8.40 8.51 5.73
CA PRO A 97 7.61 7.97 6.84
C PRO A 97 6.38 8.82 7.16
N GLY A 98 5.22 8.18 7.33
CA GLY A 98 3.94 8.85 7.60
C GLY A 98 3.39 9.65 6.43
N SER A 99 3.96 9.52 5.22
CA SER A 99 3.49 10.24 4.04
C SER A 99 2.29 9.56 3.38
N TYR A 100 1.59 10.36 2.58
CA TYR A 100 0.51 9.93 1.73
C TYR A 100 0.85 10.20 0.27
N GLU A 101 0.68 9.21 -0.61
CA GLU A 101 0.95 9.35 -2.04
C GLU A 101 -0.09 8.62 -2.89
N GLU A 102 -0.55 9.29 -3.95
CA GLU A 102 -1.40 8.69 -4.98
C GLU A 102 -0.60 8.48 -6.26
N ILE A 103 -0.71 7.29 -6.85
CA ILE A 103 -0.06 6.95 -8.11
C ILE A 103 -1.11 6.89 -9.22
N PRO A 104 -1.22 7.93 -10.08
CA PRO A 104 -2.08 7.90 -11.24
C PRO A 104 -1.50 7.01 -12.34
N PHE A 105 -2.40 6.42 -13.14
CA PHE A 105 -2.05 5.64 -14.32
C PHE A 105 -2.71 6.26 -15.55
N PRO A 106 -1.97 6.50 -16.65
CA PRO A 106 -2.51 6.95 -17.94
C PRO A 106 -3.44 5.92 -18.58
#